data_AF-A0A208ZZT9-F1
#
_entry.id   AF-A0A208ZZT9-F1
#
_cell.length_a   1.000
_cell.length_b   1.000
_cell.length_c   1.000
_cell.angle_alpha   90.00
_cell.angle_beta   90.00
_cell.angle_gamma   90.00
#
_symmetry.space_group_name_H-M   'P 1'
#
loop_
_entity.id
_entity.type
_entity.pdbx_description
1 polymer ?
#
loop_
_entity_poly.entity_id
_entity_poly.type
_entity_poly.pdbx_seq_one_letter_code
_entity_poly.pdbx_strand_id
1 'polypeptide(L)'
;MNSEAIESMVRDVLSKMNSLQGQTPAAACTAPATSSRNDAKVSDYPLANKHPDWVKTATNKTLDDLTLANVLNGSVTSQDLRITPEILRIQASIARDAGRPLLAINFERAAELTAVPDDKVLDIYNALRPFRSSKEELNAIADDLEQTYKATICAAFVREAAVLYVQRKKLKGDD
;
A
#
# COMPACT_ATOMS: atom_id res chain seq x y z
N MET A 1 -7.82 -53.99 -8.88
CA MET A 1 -8.08 -52.71 -8.18
C MET A 1 -9.53 -52.76 -7.70
N ASN A 2 -9.75 -52.72 -6.38
CA ASN A 2 -11.04 -53.06 -5.77
C ASN A 2 -12.07 -51.95 -6.00
N SER A 3 -13.04 -52.18 -6.89
CA SER A 3 -14.10 -51.23 -7.24
C SER A 3 -14.92 -50.80 -6.02
N GLU A 4 -15.11 -51.70 -5.05
CA GLU A 4 -15.86 -51.43 -3.81
C GLU A 4 -15.19 -50.37 -2.92
N ALA A 5 -13.86 -50.30 -2.90
CA ALA A 5 -13.13 -49.32 -2.08
C ALA A 5 -13.22 -47.90 -2.68
N ILE A 6 -13.36 -47.81 -4.00
CA ILE A 6 -13.54 -46.53 -4.70
C ILE A 6 -14.97 -46.03 -4.49
N GLU A 7 -15.97 -46.92 -4.57
CA GLU A 7 -17.36 -46.56 -4.30
C GLU A 7 -17.60 -46.08 -2.87
N SER A 8 -16.95 -46.70 -1.87
CA SER A 8 -17.08 -46.25 -0.48
C SER A 8 -16.45 -44.87 -0.26
N MET A 9 -15.30 -44.60 -0.87
CA MET A 9 -14.65 -43.27 -0.79
C MET A 9 -15.48 -42.17 -1.47
N VAL A 10 -16.08 -42.45 -2.63
CA VAL A 10 -16.93 -41.48 -3.33
C VAL A 10 -18.19 -41.17 -2.51
N ARG A 11 -18.78 -42.17 -1.86
CA ARG A 11 -19.96 -42.00 -1.01
C ARG A 11 -19.66 -41.17 0.24
N ASP A 12 -18.50 -41.36 0.85
CA ASP A 12 -18.03 -40.56 1.99
C ASP A 12 -17.76 -39.09 1.63
N VAL A 13 -17.19 -38.82 0.45
CA VAL A 13 -16.93 -37.46 -0.04
C VAL A 13 -18.25 -36.73 -0.32
N LEU A 14 -19.22 -37.39 -0.95
CA LEU A 14 -20.54 -36.82 -1.24
C LEU A 14 -21.33 -36.55 0.06
N SER A 15 -21.22 -37.43 1.06
CA SER A 15 -21.82 -37.22 2.38
C SER A 15 -21.23 -35.99 3.08
N LYS A 16 -19.91 -35.81 3.03
CA LYS A 16 -19.23 -34.65 3.66
C LYS A 16 -19.57 -33.32 2.98
N MET A 17 -19.77 -33.31 1.66
CA MET A 17 -20.20 -32.10 0.95
C MET A 17 -21.67 -31.73 1.25
N ASN A 18 -22.54 -32.73 1.43
CA ASN A 18 -23.94 -32.49 1.74
C ASN A 18 -24.17 -32.03 3.20
N SER A 19 -23.30 -32.42 4.14
CA SER A 19 -23.34 -31.97 5.53
C SER A 19 -22.86 -30.52 5.75
N LEU A 20 -22.32 -29.85 4.72
CA LEU A 20 -21.85 -28.46 4.79
C LEU A 20 -22.86 -27.44 4.22
N GLN A 21 -24.04 -27.89 3.77
CA GLN A 21 -25.12 -27.02 3.31
C GLN A 21 -26.32 -27.10 4.26
N GLY A 22 -26.25 -26.36 5.35
CA GLY A 22 -27.39 -26.26 6.27
C GLY A 22 -27.11 -25.45 7.52
N GLN A 23 -26.83 -24.15 7.37
CA GLN A 23 -27.12 -23.14 8.42
C GLN A 23 -26.94 -21.69 7.92
N THR A 24 -28.06 -20.99 7.81
CA THR A 24 -28.27 -19.54 8.07
C THR A 24 -29.70 -19.46 8.63
N PRO A 25 -30.12 -18.47 9.46
CA PRO A 25 -29.66 -17.07 9.45
C PRO A 25 -29.45 -16.41 10.84
N ALA A 26 -28.69 -15.32 10.89
CA ALA A 26 -29.05 -14.10 11.66
C ALA A 26 -27.94 -13.04 11.57
N ALA A 27 -28.38 -11.79 11.42
CA ALA A 27 -27.57 -10.60 11.39
C ALA A 27 -26.71 -10.43 12.66
N ALA A 28 -25.41 -10.23 12.45
CA ALA A 28 -24.58 -9.43 13.33
C ALA A 28 -23.72 -8.55 12.42
N CYS A 29 -23.92 -7.25 12.50
CA CYS A 29 -23.02 -6.25 11.96
C CYS A 29 -21.72 -6.31 12.79
N THR A 30 -20.88 -7.30 12.55
CA THR A 30 -19.49 -7.27 13.01
C THR A 30 -18.70 -6.51 11.97
N ALA A 31 -18.45 -5.23 12.26
CA ALA A 31 -17.35 -4.52 11.64
C ALA A 31 -16.12 -5.45 11.64
N PRO A 32 -15.40 -5.61 10.52
CA PRO A 32 -14.21 -6.45 10.53
C PRO A 32 -13.27 -5.87 11.58
N ALA A 33 -12.94 -6.70 12.57
CA ALA A 33 -11.95 -6.37 13.57
C ALA A 33 -10.69 -5.93 12.82
N THR A 34 -10.38 -4.64 12.88
CA THR A 34 -9.09 -4.07 12.52
C THR A 34 -8.08 -4.51 13.57
N SER A 35 -7.79 -5.82 13.59
CA SER A 35 -6.61 -6.36 14.24
C SER A 35 -5.41 -5.64 13.62
N SER A 36 -4.58 -5.04 14.44
CA SER A 36 -3.53 -4.10 14.09
C SER A 36 -2.56 -4.63 13.00
N ARG A 37 -2.89 -4.44 11.72
CA ARG A 37 -1.97 -4.70 10.59
C ARG A 37 -0.70 -3.84 10.64
N ASN A 38 -0.65 -2.87 11.56
CA ASN A 38 0.48 -1.97 11.78
C ASN A 38 1.68 -2.59 12.54
N ASP A 39 1.61 -3.87 12.96
CA ASP A 39 2.72 -4.56 13.65
C ASP A 39 3.17 -5.84 12.93
N ALA A 40 3.20 -5.82 11.58
CA ALA A 40 3.76 -6.91 10.79
C ALA A 40 5.26 -7.11 11.08
N LYS A 41 5.69 -8.37 11.12
CA LYS A 41 7.03 -8.81 11.51
C LYS A 41 7.79 -9.41 10.33
N VAL A 42 9.09 -9.67 10.49
CA VAL A 42 9.89 -10.34 9.47
C VAL A 42 9.34 -11.72 9.08
N SER A 43 8.67 -12.43 10.00
CA SER A 43 8.01 -13.71 9.73
C SER A 43 6.85 -13.64 8.74
N ASP A 44 6.26 -12.46 8.58
CA ASP A 44 5.13 -12.21 7.66
C ASP A 44 5.60 -11.94 6.22
N TYR A 45 6.91 -11.79 6.01
CA TYR A 45 7.51 -11.57 4.70
C TYR A 45 7.88 -12.91 4.02
N PRO A 46 7.72 -13.06 2.69
CA PRO A 46 7.08 -12.13 1.74
C PRO A 46 5.55 -12.16 1.81
N LEU A 47 4.90 -11.00 1.77
CA LEU A 47 3.44 -10.88 1.88
C LEU A 47 2.69 -11.69 0.81
N ALA A 48 3.17 -11.69 -0.44
CA ALA A 48 2.53 -12.43 -1.52
C ALA A 48 2.47 -13.95 -1.28
N ASN A 49 3.37 -14.50 -0.44
CA ASN A 49 3.38 -15.91 -0.10
C ASN A 49 2.71 -16.21 1.23
N LYS A 50 2.89 -15.34 2.23
CA LYS A 50 2.46 -15.57 3.61
C LYS A 50 1.06 -15.05 3.89
N HIS A 51 0.74 -13.86 3.36
CA HIS A 51 -0.50 -13.13 3.60
C HIS A 51 -0.99 -12.43 2.33
N PRO A 52 -1.28 -13.16 1.23
CA PRO A 52 -1.73 -12.57 -0.03
C PRO A 52 -3.06 -11.81 0.12
N ASP A 53 -3.88 -12.18 1.11
CA ASP A 53 -5.14 -11.52 1.47
C ASP A 53 -4.96 -10.10 2.02
N TRP A 54 -3.77 -9.76 2.53
CA TRP A 54 -3.44 -8.40 2.97
C TRP A 54 -3.15 -7.48 1.78
N VAL A 55 -2.75 -8.04 0.63
CA VAL A 55 -2.34 -7.30 -0.56
C VAL A 55 -3.56 -6.99 -1.40
N LYS A 56 -4.05 -5.75 -1.28
CA LYS A 56 -5.18 -5.25 -2.05
C LYS A 56 -4.85 -3.97 -2.80
N THR A 57 -5.45 -3.82 -3.97
CA THR A 57 -5.38 -2.61 -4.78
C THR A 57 -6.26 -1.50 -4.19
N ALA A 58 -6.13 -0.27 -4.68
CA ALA A 58 -6.99 0.86 -4.27
C ALA A 58 -8.49 0.62 -4.53
N THR A 59 -8.81 -0.24 -5.51
CA THR A 59 -10.18 -0.66 -5.85
C THR A 59 -10.58 -1.97 -5.19
N ASN A 60 -9.83 -2.41 -4.16
CA ASN A 60 -10.10 -3.60 -3.35
C ASN A 60 -10.02 -4.93 -4.13
N LYS A 61 -9.29 -4.96 -5.25
CA LYS A 61 -8.94 -6.20 -5.97
C LYS A 61 -7.78 -6.91 -5.29
N THR A 62 -7.74 -8.22 -5.44
CA THR A 62 -6.69 -9.11 -4.93
C THR A 62 -5.63 -9.37 -6.00
N LEU A 63 -4.53 -10.05 -5.63
CA LEU A 63 -3.52 -10.47 -6.60
C LEU A 63 -4.07 -11.45 -7.65
N ASP A 64 -5.00 -12.32 -7.27
CA ASP A 64 -5.62 -13.29 -8.18
C ASP A 64 -6.53 -12.64 -9.22
N ASP A 65 -7.02 -11.42 -8.95
CA ASP A 65 -7.81 -10.65 -9.91
C ASP A 65 -6.93 -10.09 -11.05
N LEU A 66 -5.61 -9.99 -10.86
CA LEU A 66 -4.67 -9.39 -11.80
C LEU A 66 -4.27 -10.38 -12.91
N THR A 67 -5.26 -10.83 -13.68
CA THR A 67 -5.08 -11.76 -14.80
C THR A 67 -5.07 -11.05 -16.14
N LEU A 68 -4.43 -11.67 -17.16
CA LEU A 68 -4.45 -11.16 -18.53
C LEU A 68 -5.88 -11.02 -19.07
N ALA A 69 -6.78 -11.95 -18.75
CA ALA A 69 -8.19 -11.89 -19.15
C ALA A 69 -8.88 -10.64 -18.58
N ASN A 70 -8.65 -10.33 -17.30
CA ASN A 70 -9.23 -9.16 -16.64
C ASN A 70 -8.63 -7.84 -17.14
N VAL A 71 -7.38 -7.85 -17.59
CA VAL A 71 -6.78 -6.69 -18.27
C VAL A 71 -7.41 -6.49 -19.65
N LEU A 72 -7.52 -7.55 -20.44
CA LEU A 72 -8.08 -7.49 -21.81
C LEU A 72 -9.55 -7.08 -21.84
N ASN A 73 -10.33 -7.50 -20.82
CA ASN A 73 -11.74 -7.14 -20.72
C ASN A 73 -12.00 -5.81 -19.99
N GLY A 74 -10.94 -5.11 -19.55
CA GLY A 74 -11.03 -3.82 -18.87
C GLY A 74 -11.47 -3.86 -17.39
N SER A 75 -11.65 -5.05 -16.81
CA SER A 75 -11.98 -5.20 -15.38
C SER A 75 -10.81 -4.84 -14.46
N VAL A 76 -9.57 -4.97 -14.95
CA VAL A 76 -8.34 -4.48 -14.32
C VAL A 76 -7.75 -3.39 -15.20
N THR A 77 -7.53 -2.22 -14.61
CA THR A 77 -6.96 -1.05 -15.25
C THR A 77 -5.60 -0.70 -14.64
N SER A 78 -4.89 0.26 -15.22
CA SER A 78 -3.61 0.74 -14.67
C SER A 78 -3.73 1.32 -13.26
N GLN A 79 -4.90 1.86 -12.90
CA GLN A 79 -5.18 2.36 -11.54
C GLN A 79 -5.17 1.22 -10.50
N ASP A 80 -5.57 0.01 -10.91
CA ASP A 80 -5.57 -1.16 -10.04
C ASP A 80 -4.17 -1.71 -9.80
N LEU A 81 -3.22 -1.39 -10.68
CA LEU A 81 -1.83 -1.83 -10.59
C LEU A 81 -0.95 -0.89 -9.77
N ARG A 82 -1.55 -0.04 -8.91
CA ARG A 82 -0.85 0.83 -7.97
C ARG A 82 -0.83 0.22 -6.57
N ILE A 83 0.33 0.31 -5.91
CA ILE A 83 0.48 -0.07 -4.51
C ILE A 83 -0.31 0.88 -3.60
N THR A 84 -0.88 0.34 -2.52
CA THR A 84 -1.67 1.12 -1.56
C THR A 84 -0.83 1.61 -0.38
N PRO A 85 -1.24 2.70 0.28
CA PRO A 85 -0.54 3.20 1.47
C PRO A 85 -0.52 2.16 2.60
N GLU A 86 -1.56 1.33 2.73
CA GLU A 86 -1.64 0.26 3.73
C GLU A 86 -0.51 -0.76 3.55
N ILE A 87 -0.26 -1.21 2.31
CA ILE A 87 0.82 -2.17 2.03
C ILE A 87 2.18 -1.56 2.35
N LEU A 88 2.41 -0.29 1.99
CA LEU A 88 3.67 0.40 2.30
C LEU A 88 3.89 0.53 3.82
N ARG A 89 2.84 0.79 4.61
CA ARG A 89 2.92 0.79 6.09
C ARG A 89 3.21 -0.58 6.68
N ILE A 90 2.63 -1.64 6.13
CA ILE A 90 2.96 -3.03 6.51
C ILE A 90 4.45 -3.29 6.21
N GLN A 91 4.94 -2.93 5.02
CA GLN A 91 6.36 -3.06 4.68
C GLN A 91 7.26 -2.19 5.56
N ALA A 92 6.79 -1.02 6.00
CA ALA A 92 7.49 -0.19 6.98
C ALA A 92 7.61 -0.89 8.34
N SER A 93 6.54 -1.57 8.81
CA SER A 93 6.59 -2.38 10.03
C SER A 93 7.58 -3.53 9.92
N ILE A 94 7.53 -4.29 8.82
CA ILE A 94 8.48 -5.38 8.55
C ILE A 94 9.93 -4.85 8.50
N ALA A 95 10.15 -3.69 7.88
CA ALA A 95 11.47 -3.06 7.82
C ALA A 95 11.97 -2.62 9.21
N ARG A 96 11.09 -2.10 10.09
CA ARG A 96 11.44 -1.80 11.49
C ARG A 96 11.85 -3.06 12.24
N ASP A 97 11.07 -4.12 12.12
CA ASP A 97 11.34 -5.41 12.78
C ASP A 97 12.65 -6.06 12.29
N ALA A 98 12.97 -5.88 11.00
CA ALA A 98 14.23 -6.31 10.41
C ALA A 98 15.45 -5.45 10.82
N GLY A 99 15.29 -4.48 11.72
CA GLY A 99 16.37 -3.57 12.14
C GLY A 99 16.76 -2.53 11.09
N ARG A 100 15.84 -2.14 10.19
CA ARG A 100 16.06 -1.15 9.12
C ARG A 100 15.15 0.09 9.30
N PRO A 101 15.35 0.92 10.33
CA PRO A 101 14.44 2.03 10.65
C PRO A 101 14.41 3.13 9.57
N LEU A 102 15.54 3.42 8.91
CA LEU A 102 15.57 4.42 7.83
C LEU A 102 14.77 3.98 6.61
N LEU A 103 14.81 2.68 6.29
CA LEU A 103 14.00 2.11 5.22
C LEU A 103 12.51 2.19 5.56
N ALA A 104 12.16 1.94 6.82
CA ALA A 104 10.78 2.09 7.27
C ALA A 104 10.27 3.53 7.13
N ILE A 105 11.06 4.54 7.57
CA ILE A 105 10.71 5.95 7.37
C ILE A 105 10.52 6.27 5.88
N ASN A 106 11.34 5.69 5.01
CA ASN A 106 11.18 5.86 3.58
C ASN A 106 9.85 5.30 3.05
N PHE A 107 9.45 4.11 3.53
CA PHE A 107 8.14 3.53 3.17
C PHE A 107 6.96 4.33 3.73
N GLU A 108 7.09 4.92 4.93
CA GLU A 108 6.04 5.79 5.48
C GLU A 108 5.86 7.05 4.62
N ARG A 109 6.96 7.69 4.17
CA ARG A 109 6.87 8.80 3.20
C ARG A 109 6.27 8.36 1.88
N ALA A 110 6.67 7.21 1.36
CA ALA A 110 6.11 6.67 0.12
C ALA A 110 4.60 6.39 0.26
N ALA A 111 4.15 5.93 1.44
CA ALA A 111 2.73 5.70 1.71
C ALA A 111 1.94 7.00 1.60
N GLU A 112 2.43 8.11 2.19
CA GLU A 112 1.80 9.42 2.02
C GLU A 112 1.74 9.86 0.54
N LEU A 113 2.81 9.63 -0.22
CA LEU A 113 2.88 10.03 -1.63
C LEU A 113 1.98 9.23 -2.57
N THR A 114 1.39 8.10 -2.15
CA THR A 114 0.42 7.36 -2.97
C THR A 114 -0.86 8.16 -3.27
N ALA A 115 -1.18 9.16 -2.44
CA ALA A 115 -2.31 10.06 -2.66
C ALA A 115 -1.98 11.21 -3.63
N VAL A 116 -0.69 11.42 -3.93
CA VAL A 116 -0.23 12.52 -4.79
C VAL A 116 -0.21 12.04 -6.25
N PRO A 117 -0.85 12.77 -7.19
CA PRO A 117 -0.80 12.44 -8.61
C PRO A 117 0.63 12.40 -9.19
N ASP A 118 0.86 11.53 -10.17
CA ASP A 118 2.20 11.28 -10.74
C ASP A 118 2.87 12.55 -11.30
N ASP A 119 2.10 13.42 -11.95
CA ASP A 119 2.56 14.72 -12.47
C ASP A 119 2.98 15.66 -11.32
N LYS A 120 2.19 15.71 -10.24
CA LYS A 120 2.52 16.46 -9.03
C LYS A 120 3.76 15.94 -8.32
N VAL A 121 3.98 14.63 -8.27
CA VAL A 121 5.21 14.05 -7.72
C VAL A 121 6.43 14.56 -8.51
N LEU A 122 6.33 14.61 -9.85
CA LEU A 122 7.41 15.13 -10.71
C LEU A 122 7.63 16.64 -10.52
N ASP A 123 6.58 17.43 -10.37
CA ASP A 123 6.67 18.87 -10.10
C ASP A 123 7.42 19.13 -8.79
N ILE A 124 7.05 18.43 -7.71
CA ILE A 124 7.67 18.56 -6.39
C ILE A 124 9.14 18.13 -6.44
N TYR A 125 9.44 17.00 -7.10
CA TYR A 125 10.80 16.55 -7.29
C TYR A 125 11.65 17.60 -8.02
N ASN A 126 11.11 18.19 -9.09
CA ASN A 126 11.83 19.22 -9.84
C ASN A 126 12.03 20.50 -9.01
N ALA A 127 11.04 20.91 -8.22
CA ALA A 127 11.14 22.07 -7.32
C ALA A 127 12.24 21.89 -6.25
N LEU A 128 12.45 20.67 -5.77
CA LEU A 128 13.52 20.34 -4.82
C LEU A 128 14.92 20.27 -5.46
N ARG A 129 15.06 20.36 -6.79
CA ARG A 129 16.40 20.38 -7.41
C ARG A 129 17.08 21.73 -7.16
N PRO A 130 18.43 21.77 -7.09
CA PRO A 130 19.15 23.02 -6.87
C PRO A 130 18.71 24.14 -7.83
N PHE A 131 18.53 25.33 -7.25
CA PHE A 131 18.26 26.59 -7.97
C PHE A 131 16.90 26.66 -8.68
N ARG A 132 15.96 25.76 -8.35
CA ARG A 132 14.63 25.73 -8.99
C ARG A 132 13.59 26.57 -8.28
N SER A 133 13.63 26.59 -6.96
CA SER A 133 12.57 27.19 -6.15
C SER A 133 13.07 28.26 -5.19
N SER A 134 12.21 29.21 -4.86
CA SER A 134 12.37 30.09 -3.70
C SER A 134 11.95 29.37 -2.42
N LYS A 135 12.25 29.97 -1.27
CA LYS A 135 11.84 29.43 0.04
C LYS A 135 10.31 29.38 0.17
N GLU A 136 9.64 30.41 -0.32
CA GLU A 136 8.18 30.57 -0.30
C GLU A 136 7.51 29.51 -1.18
N GLU A 137 8.06 29.26 -2.37
CA GLU A 137 7.58 28.20 -3.28
C GLU A 137 7.69 26.82 -2.62
N LEU A 138 8.80 26.51 -1.92
CA LEU A 138 8.95 25.25 -1.19
C LEU A 138 7.99 25.15 0.01
N ASN A 139 7.77 26.23 0.76
CA ASN A 139 6.81 26.23 1.86
C ASN A 139 5.37 26.03 1.35
N ALA A 140 5.01 26.64 0.23
CA ALA A 140 3.70 26.45 -0.40
C ALA A 140 3.49 24.98 -0.83
N ILE A 141 4.54 24.33 -1.37
CA ILE A 141 4.50 22.89 -1.67
C ILE A 141 4.28 22.06 -0.40
N ALA A 142 4.98 22.39 0.69
CA ALA A 142 4.80 21.69 1.96
C ALA A 142 3.38 21.85 2.51
N ASP A 143 2.81 23.05 2.42
CA ASP A 143 1.45 23.33 2.87
C ASP A 143 0.42 22.57 2.03
N ASP A 144 0.60 22.50 0.70
CA ASP A 144 -0.28 21.71 -0.18
C ASP A 144 -0.18 20.21 0.13
N LEU A 145 1.03 19.67 0.33
CA LEU A 145 1.25 18.28 0.75
C LEU A 145 0.48 17.94 2.03
N GLU A 146 0.56 18.80 3.04
CA GLU A 146 -0.11 18.57 4.32
C GLU A 146 -1.62 18.79 4.25
N GLN A 147 -2.09 19.84 3.59
CA GLN A 147 -3.50 20.21 3.60
C GLN A 147 -4.33 19.37 2.63
N THR A 148 -3.84 19.17 1.41
CA THR A 148 -4.56 18.48 0.32
C THR A 148 -4.43 16.97 0.44
N TYR A 149 -3.22 16.46 0.67
CA TYR A 149 -2.92 15.02 0.63
C TYR A 149 -2.70 14.38 2.00
N LYS A 150 -2.71 15.18 3.09
CA LYS A 150 -2.39 14.73 4.45
C LYS A 150 -1.00 14.10 4.56
N ALA A 151 -0.07 14.52 3.69
CA ALA A 151 1.30 14.04 3.61
C ALA A 151 2.21 14.79 4.59
N THR A 152 1.97 14.61 5.89
CA THR A 152 2.60 15.36 6.98
C THR A 152 4.12 15.14 7.08
N ILE A 153 4.60 13.91 6.88
CA ILE A 153 6.03 13.59 6.94
C ILE A 153 6.73 14.20 5.72
N CYS A 154 6.12 14.10 4.54
CA CYS A 154 6.64 14.70 3.32
C CYS A 154 6.65 16.23 3.39
N ALA A 155 5.59 16.85 3.92
CA ALA A 155 5.53 18.29 4.14
C ALA A 155 6.65 18.77 5.07
N ALA A 156 6.86 18.08 6.20
CA ALA A 156 7.96 18.39 7.12
C ALA A 156 9.33 18.26 6.43
N PHE A 157 9.53 17.23 5.62
CA PHE A 157 10.76 17.04 4.84
C PHE A 157 11.02 18.19 3.86
N VAL A 158 9.98 18.69 3.18
CA VAL A 158 10.10 19.84 2.27
C VAL A 158 10.39 21.13 3.05
N ARG A 159 9.78 21.35 4.22
CA ARG A 159 10.08 22.53 5.07
C ARG A 159 11.51 22.51 5.58
N GLU A 160 12.01 21.35 5.98
CA GLU A 160 13.42 21.17 6.36
C GLU A 160 14.34 21.53 5.20
N ALA A 161 14.06 21.03 3.99
CA ALA A 161 14.81 21.37 2.79
C ALA A 161 14.81 22.88 2.53
N ALA A 162 13.66 23.56 2.65
CA ALA A 162 13.55 25.01 2.47
C ALA A 162 14.46 25.80 3.43
N VAL A 163 14.54 25.39 4.70
CA VAL A 163 15.45 26.01 5.69
C VAL A 163 16.91 25.79 5.29
N LEU A 164 17.27 24.55 4.95
CA LEU A 164 18.65 24.21 4.59
C LEU A 164 19.08 24.85 3.28
N TYR A 165 18.17 25.04 2.32
CA TYR A 165 18.51 25.62 1.01
C TYR A 165 18.90 27.09 1.12
N VAL A 166 18.29 27.84 2.06
CA VAL A 166 18.74 29.19 2.42
C VAL A 166 20.17 29.15 2.97
N GLN A 167 20.43 28.28 3.96
CA GLN A 167 21.73 28.20 4.63
C GLN A 167 22.85 27.75 3.69
N ARG A 168 22.52 26.91 2.71
CA ARG A 168 23.48 26.26 1.80
C ARG A 168 23.50 26.84 0.40
N LYS A 169 22.77 27.94 0.15
CA LYS A 169 22.68 28.63 -1.13
C LYS A 169 22.29 27.68 -2.27
N LYS A 170 21.07 27.16 -2.19
CA LYS A 170 20.47 26.23 -3.18
C LYS A 170 19.11 26.68 -3.69
N LEU A 171 18.68 27.89 -3.34
CA LEU A 171 17.45 28.47 -3.87
C LEU A 171 17.69 29.06 -5.26
N LYS A 172 16.61 29.38 -5.96
CA LYS A 172 16.64 30.07 -7.24
C LYS A 172 17.43 31.39 -7.11
N GLY A 173 18.47 31.57 -7.93
CA GLY A 173 19.36 32.74 -7.93
C GLY A 173 20.60 32.63 -7.03
N ASP A 174 20.84 31.47 -6.40
CA ASP A 174 22.05 31.18 -5.61
C ASP A 174 23.15 30.46 -6.41
N ASP A 175 23.00 30.32 -7.74
CA ASP A 175 23.91 29.61 -8.64
C ASP A 175 25.22 30.33 -8.98
#